data_AF-A0A2V8XMW6-F1
#
_entry.id   AF-A0A2V8XMW6-F1
#
_cell.length_a   1.000
_cell.length_b   1.000
_cell.length_c   1.000
_cell.angle_alpha   90.00
_cell.angle_beta   90.00
_cell.angle_gamma   90.00
#
_symmetry.space_group_name_H-M   'P 1'
#
loop_
_entity.id
_entity.type
_entity.pdbx_description
1 polymer ?
#
loop_
_entity_poly.entity_id
_entity_poly.type
_entity_poly.pdbx_seq_one_letter_code
_entity_poly.pdbx_strand_id
1 'polypeptide(L)'
;RPLSPAEEEEIVAMISSAAPDVLWLGLGEPKQDRWMHERKDKLRVPVLVGVGAAFDMLSGGKKQAPRWMRDHGLEWFFRLMQEPRRLGRRYLVYGAQFIAYIALESLGLKKFDASGSSLQKGTQDHQART
;
A
#
# COMPACT_ATOMS: atom_id res chain seq x y z
N ARG A 1 -9.23 14.14 0.96
CA ARG A 1 -10.19 14.60 -0.07
C ARG A 1 -9.84 13.99 -1.42
N PRO A 2 -10.83 13.68 -2.27
CA PRO A 2 -10.57 13.47 -3.70
C PRO A 2 -10.07 14.78 -4.33
N LEU A 3 -9.24 14.68 -5.36
CA LEU A 3 -8.85 15.84 -6.17
C LEU A 3 -10.00 16.16 -7.12
N SER A 4 -10.17 17.44 -7.46
CA SER A 4 -11.06 17.82 -8.56
C SER A 4 -10.41 17.45 -9.90
N PRO A 5 -11.21 17.22 -10.96
CA PRO A 5 -10.65 16.92 -12.29
C PRO A 5 -9.64 17.96 -12.77
N ALA A 6 -9.88 19.24 -12.50
CA ALA A 6 -8.98 20.33 -12.86
C ALA A 6 -7.63 20.26 -12.11
N GLU A 7 -7.65 20.00 -10.80
CA GLU A 7 -6.42 19.82 -10.00
C GLU A 7 -5.61 18.61 -10.50
N GLU A 8 -6.29 17.54 -10.92
CA GLU A 8 -5.62 16.36 -11.45
C GLU A 8 -4.94 16.64 -12.79
N GLU A 9 -5.61 17.34 -13.71
CA GLU A 9 -5.05 17.74 -14.99
C GLU A 9 -3.84 18.67 -14.81
N GLU A 10 -3.93 19.60 -13.86
CA GLU A 10 -2.82 20.50 -13.52
C GLU A 10 -1.61 19.72 -13.00
N ILE A 11 -1.80 18.77 -12.08
CA ILE A 11 -0.72 17.92 -11.57
C ILE A 11 -0.09 17.09 -12.69
N VAL A 12 -0.89 16.49 -13.57
CA VAL A 12 -0.38 15.70 -14.70
C VAL A 12 0.41 16.59 -15.66
N ALA A 13 -0.09 17.79 -15.97
CA ALA A 13 0.61 18.75 -16.84
C ALA A 13 1.94 19.19 -16.22
N MET A 14 1.97 19.46 -14.91
CA MET A 14 3.19 19.81 -14.18
C MET A 14 4.22 18.69 -14.25
N ILE A 15 3.82 17.45 -14.01
CA ILE A 15 4.73 16.29 -14.05
C ILE A 15 5.25 16.07 -15.48
N SER A 16 4.36 16.11 -16.48
CA SER A 16 4.75 15.93 -17.89
C SER A 16 5.70 17.03 -18.37
N SER A 17 5.49 18.27 -17.93
CA SER A 17 6.38 19.40 -18.24
C SER A 17 7.76 19.25 -17.59
N ALA A 18 7.81 18.75 -16.35
CA ALA A 18 9.06 18.50 -15.66
C ALA A 18 9.85 17.31 -16.22
N ALA A 19 9.19 16.41 -16.97
CA ALA A 19 9.76 15.22 -17.59
C ALA A 19 10.73 14.42 -16.68
N PRO A 20 10.31 14.02 -15.46
CA PRO A 20 11.22 13.38 -14.52
C PRO A 20 11.52 11.92 -14.92
N ASP A 21 12.75 11.49 -14.62
CA ASP A 21 13.12 10.07 -14.71
C ASP A 21 12.47 9.23 -13.60
N VAL A 22 12.26 9.83 -12.43
CA VAL A 22 11.70 9.19 -11.23
C VAL A 22 10.66 10.09 -10.56
N LEU A 23 9.44 9.56 -10.38
CA LEU A 23 8.36 10.22 -9.65
C LEU A 23 8.13 9.53 -8.29
N TRP A 24 8.38 10.26 -7.21
CA TRP A 24 8.15 9.79 -5.84
C TRP A 24 6.76 10.22 -5.33
N LEU A 25 5.94 9.27 -4.90
CA LEU A 25 4.56 9.51 -4.48
C LEU A 25 4.37 9.28 -2.99
N GLY A 26 3.90 10.31 -2.28
CA GLY A 26 3.59 10.26 -0.84
C GLY A 26 2.09 10.26 -0.53
N LEU A 27 1.27 9.57 -1.33
CA LEU A 27 -0.21 9.62 -1.20
C LEU A 27 -0.77 8.61 -0.18
N GLY A 28 0.04 7.62 0.21
CA GLY A 28 -0.34 6.52 1.09
C GLY A 28 -1.22 5.46 0.40
N GLU A 29 -1.26 4.28 1.00
CA GLU A 29 -2.05 3.16 0.48
C GLU A 29 -3.52 3.23 0.92
N PRO A 30 -4.49 2.82 0.07
CA PRO A 30 -4.35 2.25 -1.29
C PRO A 30 -4.41 3.32 -2.42
N LYS A 31 -4.43 4.61 -2.06
CA LYS A 31 -4.67 5.71 -3.00
C LYS A 31 -3.55 5.82 -4.03
N GLN A 32 -2.32 5.64 -3.59
CA GLN A 32 -1.12 5.75 -4.40
C GLN A 32 -1.07 4.69 -5.50
N ASP A 33 -1.27 3.41 -5.17
CA ASP A 33 -1.29 2.32 -6.13
C ASP A 33 -2.34 2.53 -7.21
N ARG A 34 -3.54 2.94 -6.81
CA ARG A 34 -4.61 3.26 -7.74
C ARG A 34 -4.26 4.44 -8.64
N TRP A 35 -3.74 5.52 -8.06
CA TRP A 35 -3.39 6.72 -8.82
C TRP A 35 -2.31 6.43 -9.87
N MET A 36 -1.28 5.66 -9.49
CA MET A 36 -0.23 5.21 -10.41
C MET A 36 -0.81 4.33 -11.52
N HIS A 37 -1.63 3.35 -11.16
CA HIS A 37 -2.23 2.44 -12.13
C HIS A 37 -3.09 3.16 -13.17
N GLU A 38 -3.91 4.12 -12.74
CA GLU A 38 -4.81 4.89 -13.61
C GLU A 38 -4.07 5.87 -14.54
N ARG A 39 -2.82 6.25 -14.23
CA ARG A 39 -2.13 7.37 -14.89
C ARG A 39 -0.77 7.01 -15.49
N LYS A 40 -0.28 5.78 -15.29
CA LYS A 40 1.00 5.31 -15.83
C LYS A 40 1.16 5.59 -17.34
N ASP A 41 0.08 5.43 -18.12
CA ASP A 41 0.13 5.62 -19.58
C ASP A 41 0.16 7.10 -19.99
N LYS A 42 -0.35 8.00 -19.13
CA LYS A 42 -0.38 9.45 -19.37
C LYS A 42 0.91 10.14 -18.93
N LEU A 43 1.51 9.69 -17.82
CA LEU A 43 2.65 10.36 -17.19
C LEU A 43 3.96 10.18 -17.96
N ARG A 44 4.09 9.09 -18.75
CA ARG A 44 5.33 8.73 -19.49
C ARG A 44 6.61 8.79 -18.63
N VAL A 45 6.47 8.67 -17.31
CA VAL A 45 7.59 8.63 -16.37
C VAL A 45 8.15 7.21 -16.32
N PRO A 46 9.46 7.01 -16.50
CA PRO A 46 10.06 5.68 -16.49
C PRO A 46 9.85 4.92 -15.17
N VAL A 47 9.98 5.60 -14.03
CA VAL A 47 9.88 4.98 -12.70
C VAL A 47 8.94 5.76 -11.79
N LEU A 48 7.89 5.08 -11.31
CA LEU A 48 7.00 5.60 -10.27
C LEU A 48 7.27 4.85 -8.97
N VAL A 49 7.60 5.59 -7.90
CA VAL A 49 7.94 5.01 -6.60
C VAL A 49 6.96 5.50 -5.54
N GLY A 50 6.21 4.55 -5.01
CA GLY A 50 5.39 4.74 -3.85
C GLY A 50 6.17 4.80 -2.55
N VAL A 51 6.17 5.95 -1.85
CA VAL A 51 6.90 6.11 -0.57
C VAL A 51 6.01 6.23 0.65
N GLY A 52 4.69 6.36 0.45
CA GLY A 52 3.74 6.50 1.54
C GLY A 52 4.13 7.61 2.52
N ALA A 53 4.30 7.25 3.79
CA ALA A 53 4.60 8.20 4.86
C ALA A 53 6.10 8.57 5.01
N ALA A 54 6.96 8.20 4.06
CA ALA A 54 8.39 8.50 4.17
C ALA A 54 8.67 10.02 4.27
N PHE A 55 7.98 10.83 3.47
CA PHE A 55 8.11 12.29 3.54
C PHE A 55 7.62 12.86 4.88
N ASP A 56 6.54 12.31 5.45
CA ASP A 56 6.07 12.71 6.79
C ASP A 56 7.10 12.39 7.87
N MET A 57 7.85 11.29 7.72
CA MET A 57 8.90 10.90 8.65
C MET A 57 10.14 11.80 8.49
N LEU A 58 10.51 12.14 7.26
CA LEU A 58 11.64 13.03 6.96
C LEU A 58 11.37 14.48 7.39
N SER A 59 10.13 14.96 7.25
CA SER A 59 9.72 16.30 7.68
C SER A 59 9.53 16.42 9.20
N GLY A 60 9.65 15.31 9.94
CA GLY A 60 9.42 15.26 11.39
C GLY A 60 7.94 15.23 11.80
N GLY A 61 7.01 15.20 10.84
CA GLY A 61 5.57 15.08 11.09
C GLY A 61 5.16 13.73 11.70
N LYS A 62 5.94 12.67 11.47
CA LYS A 62 5.76 11.36 12.13
C LYS A 62 7.05 10.91 12.81
N LYS A 63 6.90 10.48 14.07
CA LYS A 63 8.01 9.91 14.84
C LYS A 63 8.29 8.48 14.40
N GLN A 64 9.56 8.15 14.26
CA GLN A 64 10.02 6.78 14.11
C GLN A 64 10.05 6.09 15.48
N ALA A 65 9.92 4.77 15.50
CA ALA A 65 10.08 4.01 16.73
C ALA A 65 11.53 4.17 17.26
N PRO A 66 11.73 4.22 18.59
CA PRO A 66 13.06 4.16 19.19
C PRO A 66 13.88 3.01 18.62
N ARG A 67 15.21 3.19 18.54
CA ARG A 67 16.09 2.21 17.89
C ARG A 67 15.94 0.80 18.47
N TRP A 68 15.89 0.67 19.80
CA TRP A 68 15.67 -0.62 20.45
C TRP A 68 14.36 -1.30 19.99
N MET A 69 13.27 -0.56 19.77
CA MET A 69 12.02 -1.14 19.28
C MET A 69 12.16 -1.62 17.83
N ARG A 70 12.84 -0.86 16.97
CA ARG A 70 13.08 -1.25 15.57
C ARG A 70 13.95 -2.50 15.50
N ASP A 71 15.00 -2.56 16.30
CA ASP A 71 15.94 -3.68 16.34
C ASP A 71 15.27 -4.98 16.83
N HIS A 72 14.17 -4.88 17.59
CA HIS A 72 13.38 -6.03 18.06
C HIS A 72 12.10 -6.26 17.23
N GLY A 73 11.93 -5.58 16.09
CA GLY A 73 10.74 -5.73 15.24
C GLY A 73 9.43 -5.20 15.86
N LEU A 74 9.52 -4.37 16.91
CA LEU A 74 8.38 -3.81 17.66
C LEU A 74 7.84 -2.50 17.05
N GLU A 75 8.25 -2.15 15.83
CA GLU A 75 7.77 -0.93 15.17
C GLU A 75 6.25 -0.94 14.96
N TRP A 76 5.66 -2.10 14.68
CA TRP A 76 4.21 -2.25 14.53
C TRP A 76 3.47 -1.84 15.82
N PHE A 77 4.02 -2.18 16.99
CA PHE A 77 3.42 -1.87 18.28
C PHE A 77 3.53 -0.37 18.58
N PHE A 78 4.69 0.23 18.30
CA PHE A 78 4.86 1.68 18.39
C PHE A 78 3.87 2.44 17.50
N ARG A 79 3.67 1.98 16.26
CA ARG A 79 2.67 2.57 15.34
C ARG A 79 1.25 2.38 15.84
N LEU A 80 0.92 1.22 16.42
CA LEU A 80 -0.38 0.96 17.03
C LEU A 80 -0.67 1.90 18.20
N MET A 81 0.30 2.16 19.07
CA MET A 81 0.15 3.12 20.17
C MET A 81 -0.07 4.55 19.70
N GLN A 82 0.59 4.96 18.60
CA GLN A 82 0.43 6.31 18.04
C GLN A 82 -0.91 6.49 17.30
N GLU A 83 -1.37 5.48 16.58
CA GLU A 83 -2.56 5.58 15.73
C GLU A 83 -3.57 4.43 16.00
N PRO A 84 -4.06 4.27 17.24
CA PRO A 84 -4.83 3.09 17.67
C PRO A 84 -6.15 2.96 16.92
N ARG A 85 -6.82 4.09 16.62
CA ARG A 85 -8.08 4.11 15.86
C ARG A 85 -7.91 3.63 14.42
N ARG A 86 -6.76 3.94 13.80
CA ARG A 86 -6.51 3.58 12.39
C ARG A 86 -5.94 2.17 12.26
N LEU A 87 -5.03 1.79 13.15
CA LEU A 87 -4.25 0.56 13.04
C LEU A 87 -4.77 -0.58 13.92
N GLY A 88 -5.60 -0.30 14.92
CA GLY A 88 -6.11 -1.29 15.88
C GLY A 88 -6.80 -2.47 15.22
N ARG A 89 -7.77 -2.21 14.32
CA ARG A 89 -8.46 -3.28 13.60
C ARG A 89 -7.50 -4.11 12.73
N ARG A 90 -6.51 -3.46 12.12
CA ARG A 90 -5.53 -4.16 11.28
C ARG A 90 -4.67 -5.13 12.08
N TYR A 91 -4.15 -4.73 13.24
CA TYR A 91 -3.26 -5.58 14.02
C TYR A 91 -4.01 -6.57 14.90
N LEU A 92 -5.05 -6.13 15.62
CA LEU A 92 -5.74 -6.95 16.61
C LEU A 92 -6.72 -7.94 15.97
N VAL A 93 -7.33 -7.59 14.84
CA VAL A 93 -8.27 -8.50 14.16
C VAL A 93 -7.56 -9.28 13.07
N TYR A 94 -7.05 -8.60 12.04
CA TYR A 94 -6.44 -9.31 10.90
C TYR A 94 -5.12 -9.96 11.26
N GLY A 95 -4.29 -9.30 12.07
CA GLY A 95 -3.05 -9.89 12.58
C GLY A 95 -3.32 -11.15 13.41
N ALA A 96 -4.23 -11.08 14.38
CA ALA A 96 -4.60 -12.25 15.19
C ALA A 96 -5.21 -13.39 14.35
N GLN A 97 -6.07 -13.04 13.38
CA GLN A 97 -6.65 -14.01 12.45
C GLN A 97 -5.58 -14.71 11.61
N PHE A 98 -4.59 -13.96 11.11
CA PHE A 98 -3.48 -14.53 10.36
C PHE A 98 -2.65 -15.49 11.22
N ILE A 99 -2.30 -15.09 12.44
CA ILE A 99 -1.57 -15.98 13.37
C ILE A 99 -2.37 -17.25 13.67
N ALA A 100 -3.69 -17.13 13.88
CA ALA A 100 -4.55 -18.29 14.09
C ALA A 100 -4.55 -19.23 12.88
N TYR A 101 -4.61 -18.71 11.65
CA TYR A 101 -4.55 -19.52 10.44
C TYR A 101 -3.21 -20.23 10.27
N ILE A 102 -2.10 -19.52 10.50
CA ILE A 102 -0.75 -20.12 10.48
C ILE A 102 -0.61 -21.19 11.56
N ALA A 103 -1.17 -20.97 12.76
CA ALA A 103 -1.15 -21.96 13.83
C ALA A 103 -1.97 -23.21 13.48
N LEU A 104 -3.18 -23.03 12.94
CA LEU A 104 -4.03 -24.15 12.49
C LEU A 104 -3.35 -24.98 11.39
N GLU A 105 -2.65 -24.31 10.47
CA GLU A 105 -1.88 -24.98 9.42
C GLU A 105 -0.66 -25.71 9.97
N SER A 106 0.11 -25.06 10.84
CA SER A 106 1.30 -25.65 11.47
C SER A 106 0.96 -26.85 12.36
N LEU A 107 -0.23 -26.86 12.95
CA LEU A 107 -0.77 -27.97 13.75
C LEU A 107 -1.43 -29.06 12.88
N GLY A 108 -1.46 -28.90 11.55
CA GLY A 108 -2.06 -29.86 10.62
C GLY A 108 -3.60 -29.92 10.66
N LEU A 109 -4.25 -28.99 11.36
CA LEU A 109 -5.71 -28.94 11.55
C LEU A 109 -6.45 -28.38 10.34
N LYS A 110 -5.76 -27.58 9.51
CA LYS A 110 -6.33 -26.99 8.30
C LYS A 110 -5.24 -26.77 7.26
N LYS A 111 -5.43 -27.29 6.04
CA LYS A 111 -4.55 -26.97 4.91
C LYS A 111 -5.17 -25.82 4.13
N PHE A 112 -4.37 -24.80 3.84
CA PHE A 112 -4.79 -23.72 2.96
C PHE A 112 -4.15 -23.96 1.60
N ASP A 113 -4.97 -24.32 0.61
CA ASP A 113 -4.46 -24.50 -0.76
C ASP A 113 -3.95 -23.15 -1.30
N ALA A 114 -2.67 -23.10 -1.65
CA ALA A 114 -2.05 -21.95 -2.32
C ALA A 114 -2.48 -21.82 -3.79
N SER A 115 -3.27 -22.76 -4.33
CA SER A 115 -3.79 -22.70 -5.70
C SER A 115 -4.98 -21.75 -5.77
N GLY A 116 -4.72 -20.52 -6.20
CA GLY A 116 -5.74 -19.50 -6.43
C GLY A 116 -6.69 -19.87 -7.58
N SER A 117 -7.65 -20.77 -7.34
CA SER A 117 -8.69 -21.11 -8.32
C SER A 117 -9.73 -20.00 -8.53
N SER A 118 -9.73 -18.97 -7.66
CA SER A 118 -10.63 -17.83 -7.69
C SER A 118 -10.08 -16.60 -8.42
N LEU A 119 -8.77 -16.52 -8.72
CA LEU A 119 -8.17 -15.39 -9.45
C LEU A 119 -8.09 -15.61 -10.98
N GLN A 120 -8.13 -16.86 -11.46
CA GLN A 120 -8.12 -17.15 -12.89
C GLN A 120 -9.49 -16.92 -13.57
N LYS A 121 -10.60 -17.08 -12.85
CA LYS A 121 -11.95 -16.89 -13.43
C LYS A 121 -12.23 -15.45 -13.89
N GLY A 122 -11.65 -14.43 -13.25
CA GLY A 122 -11.86 -13.04 -13.66
C GLY A 122 -11.02 -12.59 -14.87
N THR A 123 -9.94 -13.31 -15.19
CA THR A 123 -9.03 -12.94 -16.29
C THR A 123 -9.48 -13.54 -17.63
N GLN A 124 -10.11 -14.73 -17.61
CA GLN A 124 -10.64 -15.36 -18.83
C GLN A 124 -11.88 -14.65 -19.39
N ASP A 125 -12.75 -14.10 -18.53
CA ASP A 125 -13.94 -13.36 -18.98
C ASP A 125 -13.59 -12.05 -19.72
N HIS A 126 -12.42 -11.46 -19.45
CA HIS A 126 -12.02 -10.22 -20.12
C HIS A 126 -11.44 -10.45 -21.51
N GLN A 127 -10.82 -11.62 -21.76
CA GLN A 127 -10.28 -12.00 -23.06
C GLN A 127 -11.34 -12.53 -24.03
N ALA A 128 -12.53 -12.93 -23.54
CA ALA A 128 -13.65 -13.37 -24.37
C ALA A 128 -14.55 -12.21 -24.88
N ARG A 129 -14.22 -10.96 -24.55
CA ARG A 129 -14.98 -9.75 -24.95
C ARG A 129 -14.17 -8.71 -25.75
N THR A 130 -13.02 -9.11 -26.29
CA THR A 130 -12.22 -8.35 -27.27
C THR A 130 -12.06 -9.21 -28.51
#